data_AF-A0A6B2T291-F1
#
_entry.id   AF-A0A6B2T291-F1
#
_cell.length_a   1.000
_cell.length_b   1.000
_cell.length_c   1.000
_cell.angle_alpha   90.00
_cell.angle_beta   90.00
_cell.angle_gamma   90.00
#
_symmetry.space_group_name_H-M   'P 1'
#
loop_
_entity.id
_entity.type
_entity.pdbx_description
1 polymer ?
#
loop_
_entity_poly.entity_id
_entity_poly.type
_entity_poly.pdbx_seq_one_letter_code
_entity_poly.pdbx_strand_id
1 'polypeptide(L)'
;AAVGAGYALCGTAERTVWARLSVFAGSFDEDAAAYVCSGGGLDAQDVPASLARLVLASVLEPVRDPGGVLAPRYRMPAAVRGFGAERLQSAGETAAAVSRHLYWYGHVASTAHHLWSSGLHEQAVALVRDEEADLRAALAGEPSATDPVSTTLAVAVDLWFWWAVCGHAEEGRALLRRLLPLVRPETRMYGQALWLAGWLAVCAGAPVGEAAELLGRAWRVAVF
;
A
#
# COMPACT_ATOMS: atom_id res chain seq x y z
N ALA A 1 -15.74 8.49 -23.89
CA ALA A 1 -17.19 8.26 -24.04
C ALA A 1 -17.77 7.40 -22.91
N ALA A 2 -17.21 6.21 -22.59
CA ALA A 2 -17.75 5.30 -21.56
C ALA A 2 -17.68 5.84 -20.11
N VAL A 3 -16.57 6.49 -19.72
CA VAL A 3 -16.36 7.00 -18.35
C VAL A 3 -17.40 8.06 -17.95
N GLY A 4 -17.74 8.98 -18.86
CA GLY A 4 -18.75 10.02 -18.60
C GLY A 4 -20.17 9.46 -18.46
N ALA A 5 -20.50 8.38 -19.18
CA ALA A 5 -21.79 7.71 -19.08
C ALA A 5 -21.96 7.01 -17.73
N GLY A 6 -20.93 6.30 -17.24
CA GLY A 6 -20.93 5.70 -15.90
C GLY A 6 -21.06 6.75 -14.78
N TYR A 7 -20.38 7.89 -14.92
CA TYR A 7 -20.46 8.99 -13.95
C TYR A 7 -21.85 9.63 -13.88
N ALA A 8 -22.56 9.73 -15.00
CA ALA A 8 -23.92 10.25 -15.05
C ALA A 8 -24.93 9.39 -14.28
N LEU A 9 -24.69 8.07 -14.19
CA LEU A 9 -25.52 7.13 -13.44
C LEU A 9 -25.23 7.12 -11.93
N CYS A 10 -24.12 7.70 -11.51
CA CYS A 10 -23.67 7.74 -10.12
C CYS A 10 -24.31 8.92 -9.38
N GLY A 11 -24.81 8.67 -8.16
CA GLY A 11 -25.18 9.71 -7.21
C GLY A 11 -23.94 10.30 -6.52
N THR A 12 -24.16 11.22 -5.57
CA THR A 12 -23.06 11.92 -4.89
C THR A 12 -22.15 10.96 -4.12
N ALA A 13 -22.71 9.98 -3.40
CA ALA A 13 -21.93 9.01 -2.63
C ALA A 13 -21.03 8.15 -3.55
N GLU A 14 -21.57 7.61 -4.65
CA GLU A 14 -20.82 6.80 -5.60
C GLU A 14 -19.67 7.59 -6.23
N ARG A 15 -19.91 8.85 -6.57
CA ARG A 15 -18.89 9.73 -7.17
C ARG A 15 -17.75 9.99 -6.20
N THR A 16 -18.06 10.20 -4.92
CA THR A 16 -17.05 10.34 -3.86
C THR A 16 -16.27 9.04 -3.67
N VAL A 17 -16.95 7.90 -3.59
CA VAL A 17 -16.30 6.58 -3.47
C VAL A 17 -15.40 6.32 -4.66
N TRP A 18 -15.88 6.53 -5.89
CA TRP A 18 -15.05 6.37 -7.09
C TRP A 18 -13.82 7.29 -7.03
N ALA A 19 -13.99 8.57 -6.72
CA ALA A 19 -12.85 9.49 -6.60
C ALA A 19 -11.82 8.96 -5.58
N ARG A 20 -12.25 8.52 -4.40
CA ARG A 20 -11.34 8.01 -3.35
C ARG A 20 -10.70 6.67 -3.71
N LEU A 21 -11.45 5.75 -4.34
CA LEU A 21 -10.93 4.47 -4.83
C LEU A 21 -9.84 4.63 -5.90
N SER A 22 -9.70 5.81 -6.51
CA SER A 22 -8.69 6.04 -7.54
C SER A 22 -7.24 5.94 -7.04
N VAL A 23 -7.03 5.96 -5.71
CA VAL A 23 -5.72 5.73 -5.10
C VAL A 23 -5.26 4.28 -5.20
N PHE A 24 -6.19 3.33 -5.40
CA PHE A 24 -5.84 1.92 -5.52
C PHE A 24 -5.17 1.63 -6.87
N ALA A 25 -4.01 0.97 -6.82
CA ALA A 25 -3.25 0.60 -8.00
C ALA A 25 -3.67 -0.77 -8.56
N GLY A 26 -4.10 -1.68 -7.69
CA GLY A 26 -4.50 -3.05 -8.01
C GLY A 26 -5.99 -3.31 -7.81
N SER A 27 -6.28 -4.57 -7.44
CA SER A 27 -7.59 -4.94 -6.94
C SER A 27 -7.63 -4.77 -5.43
N PHE A 28 -8.79 -4.52 -4.87
CA PHE A 28 -9.00 -4.31 -3.43
C PHE A 28 -10.25 -5.07 -2.96
N ASP A 29 -10.29 -5.39 -1.68
CA ASP A 29 -11.48 -5.94 -1.03
C ASP A 29 -12.37 -4.83 -0.45
N GLU A 30 -13.51 -5.24 0.07
CA GLU A 30 -14.52 -4.34 0.64
C GLU A 30 -14.03 -3.62 1.90
N ASP A 31 -13.24 -4.28 2.75
CA ASP A 31 -12.72 -3.70 3.98
C ASP A 31 -11.72 -2.59 3.68
N ALA A 32 -10.81 -2.82 2.72
CA ALA A 32 -9.88 -1.80 2.23
C ALA A 32 -10.62 -0.60 1.64
N ALA A 33 -11.63 -0.87 0.81
CA ALA A 33 -12.46 0.18 0.22
C ALA A 33 -13.18 0.99 1.30
N ALA A 34 -13.79 0.32 2.29
CA ALA A 34 -14.52 0.96 3.38
C ALA A 34 -13.61 1.88 4.21
N TYR A 35 -12.40 1.39 4.55
CA TYR A 35 -11.43 2.18 5.29
C TYR A 35 -10.97 3.42 4.51
N VAL A 36 -10.50 3.23 3.27
CA VAL A 36 -9.92 4.31 2.46
C VAL A 36 -10.96 5.33 2.02
N CYS A 37 -12.19 4.89 1.72
CA CYS A 37 -13.23 5.76 1.21
C CYS A 37 -14.02 6.47 2.29
N SER A 38 -13.98 6.05 3.56
CA SER A 38 -14.75 6.70 4.63
C SER A 38 -14.23 8.09 5.03
N GLY A 39 -15.09 8.87 5.68
CA GLY A 39 -14.81 10.22 6.17
C GLY A 39 -15.47 11.32 5.34
N GLY A 40 -15.41 12.58 5.82
CA GLY A 40 -15.99 13.73 5.11
C GLY A 40 -17.49 13.60 4.84
N GLY A 41 -18.23 12.99 5.76
CA GLY A 41 -19.69 12.76 5.63
C GLY A 41 -20.09 11.48 4.91
N LEU A 42 -19.13 10.59 4.58
CA LEU A 42 -19.41 9.23 4.11
C LEU A 42 -19.01 8.22 5.19
N ASP A 43 -19.97 7.43 5.69
CA ASP A 43 -19.69 6.40 6.68
C ASP A 43 -19.17 5.13 6.01
N ALA A 44 -18.32 4.37 6.72
CA ALA A 44 -17.75 3.12 6.22
C ALA A 44 -18.84 2.09 5.84
N GLN A 45 -19.97 2.08 6.57
CA GLN A 45 -21.12 1.20 6.32
C GLN A 45 -21.85 1.48 4.99
N ASP A 46 -21.68 2.67 4.41
CA ASP A 46 -22.32 3.06 3.15
C ASP A 46 -21.46 2.72 1.91
N VAL A 47 -20.18 2.39 2.12
CA VAL A 47 -19.24 2.07 1.04
C VAL A 47 -19.65 0.79 0.30
N PRO A 48 -20.04 -0.33 0.94
CA PRO A 48 -20.45 -1.54 0.25
C PRO A 48 -21.59 -1.33 -0.75
N ALA A 49 -22.62 -0.57 -0.36
CA ALA A 49 -23.73 -0.23 -1.24
C ALA A 49 -23.27 0.60 -2.45
N SER A 50 -22.30 1.50 -2.24
CA SER A 50 -21.68 2.28 -3.32
C SER A 50 -20.87 1.39 -4.26
N LEU A 51 -20.10 0.43 -3.75
CA LEU A 51 -19.34 -0.52 -4.58
C LEU A 51 -20.28 -1.31 -5.50
N ALA A 52 -21.39 -1.83 -4.96
CA ALA A 52 -22.39 -2.54 -5.76
C ALA A 52 -22.97 -1.67 -6.89
N ARG A 53 -23.28 -0.39 -6.61
CA ARG A 53 -23.75 0.55 -7.64
C ARG A 53 -22.67 0.87 -8.68
N LEU A 54 -21.41 0.99 -8.26
CA LEU A 54 -20.30 1.22 -9.17
C LEU A 54 -20.02 0.03 -10.09
N VAL A 55 -20.23 -1.21 -9.62
CA VAL A 55 -20.21 -2.40 -10.48
C VAL A 55 -21.33 -2.36 -11.52
N LEU A 56 -22.57 -2.03 -11.10
CA LEU A 56 -23.70 -1.88 -12.02
C LEU A 56 -23.48 -0.77 -13.07
N ALA A 57 -22.74 0.28 -12.72
CA ALA A 57 -22.35 1.36 -13.61
C ALA A 57 -21.10 1.05 -14.47
N SER A 58 -20.55 -0.17 -14.39
CA SER A 58 -19.31 -0.60 -15.06
C SER A 58 -18.09 0.27 -14.74
N VAL A 59 -18.06 0.85 -13.54
CA VAL A 59 -16.91 1.58 -12.99
C VAL A 59 -15.94 0.61 -12.30
N LEU A 60 -16.46 -0.45 -11.68
CA LEU A 60 -15.70 -1.50 -11.03
C LEU A 60 -15.95 -2.85 -11.70
N GLU A 61 -14.90 -3.66 -11.75
CA GLU A 61 -14.93 -5.03 -12.27
C GLU A 61 -14.68 -6.00 -11.10
N PRO A 62 -15.60 -6.96 -10.83
CA PRO A 62 -15.32 -8.03 -9.88
C PRO A 62 -14.22 -8.95 -10.43
N VAL A 63 -13.22 -9.24 -9.61
CA VAL A 63 -12.04 -10.05 -9.95
C VAL A 63 -12.22 -11.52 -9.57
N ARG A 64 -13.07 -11.78 -8.58
CA ARG A 64 -13.40 -13.12 -8.07
C ARG A 64 -14.87 -13.43 -8.36
N ASP A 65 -15.17 -14.72 -8.44
CA ASP A 65 -16.53 -15.18 -8.71
C ASP A 65 -17.50 -14.74 -7.59
N PRO A 66 -18.66 -14.17 -7.95
CA PRO A 66 -19.71 -13.87 -6.98
C PRO A 66 -20.13 -15.15 -6.23
N GLY A 67 -20.10 -15.11 -4.90
CA GLY A 67 -20.44 -16.26 -4.05
C GLY A 67 -19.34 -17.32 -3.91
N GLY A 68 -18.11 -17.02 -4.36
CA GLY A 68 -16.94 -17.87 -4.10
C GLY A 68 -16.56 -17.94 -2.62
N VAL A 69 -15.69 -18.89 -2.27
CA VAL A 69 -15.21 -19.10 -0.89
C VAL A 69 -14.30 -17.95 -0.41
N LEU A 70 -13.63 -17.28 -1.34
CA LEU A 70 -12.78 -16.13 -1.05
C LEU A 70 -13.59 -14.83 -1.06
N ALA A 71 -13.19 -13.89 -0.20
CA ALA A 71 -13.79 -12.56 -0.15
C ALA A 71 -13.76 -11.88 -1.54
N PRO A 72 -14.83 -11.14 -1.92
CA PRO A 72 -14.90 -10.46 -3.21
C PRO A 72 -13.79 -9.44 -3.33
N ARG A 73 -13.26 -9.30 -4.55
CA ARG A 73 -12.30 -8.25 -4.90
C ARG A 73 -12.78 -7.50 -6.11
N TYR A 74 -12.49 -6.21 -6.12
CA TYR A 74 -12.88 -5.29 -7.17
C TYR A 74 -11.63 -4.68 -7.78
N ARG A 75 -11.67 -4.41 -9.08
CA ARG A 75 -10.63 -3.66 -9.79
C ARG A 75 -11.27 -2.48 -10.49
N MET A 76 -10.56 -1.35 -10.48
CA MET A 76 -10.93 -0.18 -11.26
C MET A 76 -10.10 -0.11 -12.55
N PRO A 77 -10.72 -0.10 -13.75
CA PRO A 77 -10.00 0.03 -15.01
C PRO A 77 -9.18 1.33 -15.06
N ALA A 78 -8.00 1.29 -15.70
CA ALA A 78 -7.04 2.40 -15.64
C ALA A 78 -7.60 3.75 -16.11
N ALA A 79 -8.42 3.76 -17.17
CA ALA A 79 -9.06 4.98 -17.67
C ALA A 79 -10.08 5.56 -16.68
N VAL A 80 -10.85 4.69 -16.03
CA VAL A 80 -11.83 5.04 -14.99
C VAL A 80 -11.13 5.57 -13.74
N ARG A 81 -10.01 4.93 -13.36
CA ARG A 81 -9.15 5.37 -12.27
C ARG A 81 -8.56 6.75 -12.53
N GLY A 82 -8.04 6.99 -13.73
CA GLY A 82 -7.49 8.30 -14.11
C GLY A 82 -8.51 9.43 -13.94
N PHE A 83 -9.75 9.20 -14.41
CA PHE A 83 -10.83 10.16 -14.21
C PHE A 83 -11.18 10.37 -12.72
N GLY A 84 -11.23 9.30 -11.93
CA GLY A 84 -11.45 9.37 -10.48
C GLY A 84 -10.37 10.21 -9.79
N ALA A 85 -9.10 10.03 -10.18
CA ALA A 85 -7.97 10.75 -9.60
C ALA A 85 -8.04 12.27 -9.88
N GLU A 86 -8.44 12.67 -11.09
CA GLU A 86 -8.67 14.09 -11.39
C GLU A 86 -9.78 14.69 -10.53
N ARG A 87 -10.87 13.94 -10.29
CA ARG A 87 -11.98 14.40 -9.44
C ARG A 87 -11.54 14.47 -7.97
N LEU A 88 -10.77 13.49 -7.50
CA LEU A 88 -10.20 13.49 -6.14
C LEU A 88 -9.29 14.70 -5.92
N GLN A 89 -8.45 15.02 -6.91
CA GLN A 89 -7.60 16.22 -6.90
C GLN A 89 -8.44 17.50 -6.91
N SER A 90 -9.47 17.57 -7.75
CA SER A 90 -10.38 18.73 -7.83
C SER A 90 -11.13 18.96 -6.50
N ALA A 91 -11.41 17.89 -5.75
CA ALA A 91 -12.02 17.95 -4.43
C ALA A 91 -11.01 18.30 -3.30
N GLY A 92 -9.71 18.34 -3.58
CA GLY A 92 -8.67 18.61 -2.59
C GLY A 92 -8.45 17.46 -1.58
N GLU A 93 -8.93 16.25 -1.87
CA GLU A 93 -8.91 15.13 -0.94
C GLU A 93 -7.76 14.13 -1.17
N THR A 94 -6.91 14.35 -2.19
CA THR A 94 -5.84 13.41 -2.57
C THR A 94 -4.94 13.03 -1.40
N ALA A 95 -4.45 14.02 -0.64
CA ALA A 95 -3.54 13.76 0.48
C ALA A 95 -4.20 12.89 1.57
N ALA A 96 -5.47 13.15 1.90
CA ALA A 96 -6.19 12.38 2.89
C ALA A 96 -6.45 10.93 2.44
N ALA A 97 -6.81 10.73 1.17
CA ALA A 97 -7.03 9.40 0.62
C ALA A 97 -5.73 8.57 0.53
N VAL A 98 -4.63 9.20 0.10
CA VAL A 98 -3.29 8.56 0.08
C VAL A 98 -2.82 8.22 1.49
N SER A 99 -3.04 9.10 2.47
CA SER A 99 -2.71 8.83 3.88
C SER A 99 -3.47 7.61 4.43
N ARG A 100 -4.79 7.53 4.19
CA ARG A 100 -5.60 6.36 4.60
C ARG A 100 -5.15 5.08 3.89
N HIS A 101 -4.82 5.16 2.60
CA HIS A 101 -4.30 4.05 1.82
C HIS A 101 -2.98 3.54 2.40
N LEU A 102 -2.01 4.42 2.63
CA LEU A 102 -0.74 4.07 3.27
C LEU A 102 -0.95 3.43 4.65
N TYR A 103 -1.84 3.98 5.47
CA TYR A 103 -2.15 3.42 6.78
C TYR A 103 -2.73 2.01 6.69
N TRP A 104 -3.71 1.79 5.80
CA TRP A 104 -4.29 0.47 5.56
C TRP A 104 -3.22 -0.54 5.14
N TYR A 105 -2.38 -0.18 4.18
CA TYR A 105 -1.32 -1.05 3.67
C TYR A 105 -0.17 -1.26 4.67
N GLY A 106 -0.02 -0.38 5.66
CA GLY A 106 0.79 -0.64 6.84
C GLY A 106 0.22 -1.77 7.72
N HIS A 107 -1.10 -1.83 7.91
CA HIS A 107 -1.74 -2.95 8.61
C HIS A 107 -1.61 -4.27 7.85
N VAL A 108 -1.74 -4.23 6.52
CA VAL A 108 -1.51 -5.40 5.66
C VAL A 108 -0.08 -5.92 5.82
N ALA A 109 0.92 -5.04 5.72
CA ALA A 109 2.34 -5.42 5.87
C ALA A 109 2.64 -6.00 7.26
N SER A 110 2.14 -5.36 8.32
CA SER A 110 2.26 -5.85 9.70
C SER A 110 1.59 -7.22 9.88
N THR A 111 0.39 -7.42 9.32
CA THR A 111 -0.30 -8.71 9.34
C THR A 111 0.52 -9.80 8.65
N ALA A 112 1.05 -9.49 7.46
CA ALA A 112 1.90 -10.42 6.72
C ALA A 112 3.19 -10.76 7.50
N HIS A 113 3.80 -9.77 8.16
CA HIS A 113 4.94 -9.97 9.05
C HIS A 113 4.61 -10.92 10.22
N HIS A 114 3.45 -10.75 10.86
CA HIS A 114 3.00 -11.62 11.94
C HIS A 114 2.72 -13.04 11.48
N LEU A 115 2.05 -13.22 10.33
CA LEU A 115 1.81 -14.53 9.73
C LEU A 115 3.14 -15.24 9.44
N TRP A 116 4.09 -14.53 8.85
CA TRP A 116 5.42 -15.06 8.58
C TRP A 116 6.11 -15.49 9.87
N SER A 117 6.16 -14.61 10.87
CA SER A 117 6.82 -14.87 12.15
C SER A 117 6.17 -16.01 12.96
N SER A 118 4.91 -16.30 12.69
CA SER A 118 4.16 -17.40 13.31
C SER A 118 4.30 -18.74 12.56
N GLY A 119 5.10 -18.79 11.49
CA GLY A 119 5.32 -19.98 10.67
C GLY A 119 4.28 -20.20 9.57
N LEU A 120 3.32 -19.28 9.39
CA LEU A 120 2.30 -19.34 8.33
C LEU A 120 2.82 -18.68 7.04
N HIS A 121 4.00 -19.11 6.57
CA HIS A 121 4.72 -18.46 5.47
C HIS A 121 3.91 -18.39 4.17
N GLU A 122 3.18 -19.45 3.81
CA GLU A 122 2.36 -19.49 2.60
C GLU A 122 1.24 -18.45 2.62
N GLN A 123 0.62 -18.23 3.78
CA GLN A 123 -0.44 -17.23 3.96
C GLN A 123 0.13 -15.81 3.91
N ALA A 124 1.29 -15.58 4.52
CA ALA A 124 1.99 -14.30 4.43
C ALA A 124 2.34 -13.93 2.97
N VAL A 125 2.89 -14.90 2.22
CA VAL A 125 3.24 -14.72 0.80
C VAL A 125 1.99 -14.49 -0.05
N ALA A 126 0.92 -15.25 0.18
CA ALA A 126 -0.34 -15.08 -0.54
C ALA A 126 -0.95 -13.69 -0.29
N LEU A 127 -0.95 -13.21 0.97
CA LEU A 127 -1.44 -11.89 1.34
C LEU A 127 -0.66 -10.77 0.61
N VAL A 128 0.68 -10.81 0.65
CA VAL A 128 1.50 -9.79 -0.03
C VAL A 128 1.31 -9.84 -1.55
N ARG A 129 1.13 -11.02 -2.14
CA ARG A 129 0.86 -11.17 -3.58
C ARG A 129 -0.49 -10.59 -3.99
N ASP A 130 -1.54 -10.85 -3.23
CA ASP A 130 -2.88 -10.30 -3.51
C ASP A 130 -2.88 -8.77 -3.46
N GLU A 131 -2.04 -8.18 -2.60
CA GLU A 131 -1.95 -6.74 -2.32
C GLU A 131 -0.74 -6.04 -2.98
N GLU A 132 0.04 -6.74 -3.81
CA GLU A 132 1.38 -6.29 -4.25
C GLU A 132 1.33 -4.93 -4.96
N ALA A 133 0.36 -4.73 -5.84
CA ALA A 133 0.22 -3.51 -6.62
C ALA A 133 0.00 -2.29 -5.71
N ASP A 134 -0.81 -2.46 -4.68
CA ASP A 134 -1.16 -1.39 -3.75
C ASP A 134 -0.09 -1.18 -2.67
N LEU A 135 0.56 -2.24 -2.19
CA LEU A 135 1.75 -2.12 -1.35
C LEU A 135 2.85 -1.34 -2.08
N ARG A 136 3.09 -1.63 -3.36
CA ARG A 136 4.05 -0.89 -4.18
C ARG A 136 3.64 0.57 -4.35
N ALA A 137 2.35 0.85 -4.57
CA ALA A 137 1.85 2.22 -4.69
C ALA A 137 1.99 3.02 -3.38
N ALA A 138 1.62 2.42 -2.25
CA ALA A 138 1.79 3.00 -0.92
C ALA A 138 3.26 3.30 -0.61
N LEU A 139 4.16 2.38 -0.98
CA LEU A 139 5.60 2.56 -0.80
C LEU A 139 6.19 3.59 -1.77
N ALA A 140 5.66 3.75 -2.98
CA ALA A 140 6.14 4.72 -3.96
C ALA A 140 5.80 6.18 -3.60
N GLY A 141 4.81 6.40 -2.72
CA GLY A 141 4.39 7.72 -2.25
C GLY A 141 5.55 8.57 -1.71
N GLU A 142 5.40 9.88 -1.88
CA GLU A 142 6.31 10.86 -1.27
C GLU A 142 5.88 11.14 0.18
N PRO A 143 6.82 11.26 1.13
CA PRO A 143 6.50 11.67 2.49
C PRO A 143 5.81 13.03 2.51
N SER A 144 4.85 13.19 3.41
CA SER A 144 4.08 14.43 3.58
C SER A 144 4.07 14.85 5.06
N ALA A 145 3.50 16.03 5.36
CA ALA A 145 3.34 16.45 6.75
C ALA A 145 2.38 15.53 7.54
N THR A 146 1.39 14.94 6.87
CA THR A 146 0.44 13.98 7.46
C THR A 146 1.00 12.57 7.53
N ASP A 147 1.92 12.23 6.63
CA ASP A 147 2.52 10.91 6.49
C ASP A 147 4.04 11.02 6.57
N PRO A 148 4.60 11.03 7.79
CA PRO A 148 6.04 11.07 7.98
C PRO A 148 6.69 9.88 7.29
N VAL A 149 7.90 10.07 6.78
CA VAL A 149 8.68 9.01 6.12
C VAL A 149 8.82 7.73 6.97
N SER A 150 8.75 7.85 8.30
CA SER A 150 8.77 6.71 9.21
C SER A 150 7.62 5.73 8.98
N THR A 151 6.45 6.19 8.54
CA THR A 151 5.30 5.33 8.25
C THR A 151 5.60 4.42 7.06
N THR A 152 6.03 5.00 5.92
CA THR A 152 6.44 4.23 4.74
C THR A 152 7.63 3.31 5.04
N LEU A 153 8.57 3.78 5.88
CA LEU A 153 9.71 2.97 6.28
C LEU A 153 9.31 1.76 7.14
N ALA A 154 8.32 1.92 8.03
CA ALA A 154 7.79 0.82 8.83
C ALA A 154 7.19 -0.28 7.92
N VAL A 155 6.39 0.12 6.92
CA VAL A 155 5.85 -0.83 5.91
C VAL A 155 6.98 -1.58 5.20
N ALA A 156 8.03 -0.87 4.79
CA ALA A 156 9.18 -1.49 4.13
C ALA A 156 9.91 -2.49 5.04
N VAL A 157 10.04 -2.19 6.33
CA VAL A 157 10.69 -3.06 7.33
C VAL A 157 9.83 -4.30 7.63
N ASP A 158 8.52 -4.16 7.78
CA ASP A 158 7.61 -5.28 8.05
C ASP A 158 7.63 -6.31 6.91
N LEU A 159 7.78 -5.84 5.66
CA LEU A 159 7.91 -6.66 4.46
C LEU A 159 9.31 -7.28 4.26
N TRP A 160 10.19 -7.30 5.28
CA TRP A 160 11.56 -7.84 5.15
C TRP A 160 11.64 -9.22 4.48
N PHE A 161 10.70 -10.13 4.77
CA PHE A 161 10.70 -11.50 4.25
C PHE A 161 10.39 -11.51 2.75
N TRP A 162 9.52 -10.62 2.29
CA TRP A 162 9.18 -10.47 0.89
C TRP A 162 10.41 -10.05 0.08
N TRP A 163 11.17 -9.08 0.60
CA TRP A 163 12.41 -8.62 -0.02
C TRP A 163 13.51 -9.70 0.03
N ALA A 164 13.77 -10.28 1.20
CA ALA A 164 14.93 -11.13 1.43
C ALA A 164 14.75 -12.58 0.96
N VAL A 165 13.52 -13.10 1.02
CA VAL A 165 13.25 -14.54 0.80
C VAL A 165 12.45 -14.78 -0.48
N CYS A 166 11.55 -13.86 -0.85
CA CYS A 166 10.67 -14.04 -2.02
C CYS A 166 11.27 -13.50 -3.33
N GLY A 167 12.53 -13.10 -3.36
CA GLY A 167 13.24 -12.70 -4.58
C GLY A 167 13.15 -11.21 -4.95
N HIS A 168 12.71 -10.35 -4.03
CA HIS A 168 12.54 -8.91 -4.26
C HIS A 168 13.66 -8.05 -3.63
N ALA A 169 14.87 -8.59 -3.51
CA ALA A 169 15.95 -7.93 -2.77
C ALA A 169 16.34 -6.57 -3.37
N GLU A 170 16.48 -6.47 -4.70
CA GLU A 170 16.83 -5.22 -5.38
C GLU A 170 15.74 -4.14 -5.23
N GLU A 171 14.47 -4.55 -5.27
CA GLU A 171 13.33 -3.63 -5.05
C GLU A 171 13.37 -3.06 -3.63
N GLY A 172 13.53 -3.92 -2.62
CA GLY A 172 13.68 -3.50 -1.22
C GLY A 172 14.90 -2.61 -1.00
N ARG A 173 16.04 -2.90 -1.64
CA ARG A 173 17.24 -2.05 -1.57
C ARG A 173 17.01 -0.67 -2.16
N ALA A 174 16.42 -0.60 -3.36
CA ALA A 174 16.13 0.67 -4.01
C ALA A 174 15.21 1.54 -3.15
N LEU A 175 14.19 0.91 -2.56
CA LEU A 175 13.28 1.57 -1.64
C LEU A 175 13.99 2.12 -0.39
N LEU A 176 14.77 1.29 0.31
CA LEU A 176 15.50 1.72 1.52
C LEU A 176 16.54 2.80 1.22
N ARG A 177 17.23 2.71 0.07
CA ARG A 177 18.19 3.73 -0.38
C ARG A 177 17.52 5.08 -0.61
N ARG A 178 16.26 5.10 -1.06
CA ARG A 178 15.45 6.33 -1.23
C ARG A 178 14.96 6.89 0.12
N LEU A 179 14.53 6.03 1.04
CA LEU A 179 13.88 6.46 2.29
C LEU A 179 14.88 6.83 3.40
N LEU A 180 15.98 6.09 3.54
CA LEU A 180 16.95 6.28 4.62
C LEU A 180 17.51 7.71 4.75
N PRO A 181 17.83 8.45 3.66
CA PRO A 181 18.31 9.83 3.76
C PRO A 181 17.30 10.82 4.34
N LEU A 182 16.01 10.49 4.33
CA LEU A 182 14.93 11.36 4.78
C LEU A 182 14.58 11.16 6.26
N VAL A 183 15.10 10.11 6.89
CA VAL A 183 14.74 9.69 8.25
C VAL A 183 15.78 10.23 9.24
N ARG A 184 15.32 10.67 10.42
CA ARG A 184 16.24 11.14 11.46
C ARG A 184 17.11 9.97 11.99
N PRO A 185 18.45 10.13 12.04
CA PRO A 185 19.40 9.04 12.23
C PRO A 185 19.46 8.40 13.64
N GLU A 186 18.51 8.70 14.52
CA GLU A 186 18.53 8.33 15.94
C GLU A 186 17.29 7.52 16.36
N THR A 187 16.44 7.15 15.41
CA THR A 187 15.25 6.35 15.70
C THR A 187 15.55 4.87 15.63
N ARG A 188 14.91 4.06 16.47
CA ARG A 188 14.97 2.58 16.37
C ARG A 188 14.62 2.08 14.96
N MET A 189 13.64 2.72 14.34
CA MET A 189 13.22 2.44 12.96
C MET A 189 14.35 2.65 11.95
N TYR A 190 15.16 3.70 12.13
CA TYR A 190 16.34 3.96 11.30
C TYR A 190 17.38 2.85 11.42
N GLY A 191 17.66 2.38 12.64
CA GLY A 191 18.55 1.24 12.88
C GLY A 191 18.06 -0.05 12.22
N GLN A 192 16.77 -0.36 12.34
CA GLN A 192 16.13 -1.53 11.70
C GLN A 192 16.20 -1.45 10.17
N ALA A 193 15.93 -0.27 9.60
CA ALA A 193 16.01 -0.05 8.17
C ALA A 193 17.45 -0.16 7.63
N LEU A 194 18.46 0.33 8.38
CA LEU A 194 19.87 0.15 8.04
C LEU A 194 20.28 -1.33 8.07
N TRP A 195 19.82 -2.06 9.09
CA TRP A 195 20.06 -3.50 9.19
C TRP A 195 19.48 -4.24 7.98
N LEU A 196 18.22 -3.96 7.64
CA LEU A 196 17.55 -4.56 6.50
C LEU A 196 18.25 -4.19 5.19
N ALA A 197 18.66 -2.93 5.00
CA ALA A 197 19.38 -2.51 3.80
C ALA A 197 20.71 -3.25 3.65
N GLY A 198 21.46 -3.43 4.74
CA GLY A 198 22.69 -4.21 4.76
C GLY A 198 22.45 -5.69 4.44
N TRP A 199 21.41 -6.29 5.03
CA TRP A 199 21.02 -7.67 4.75
C TRP A 199 20.63 -7.89 3.28
N LEU A 200 19.78 -7.02 2.73
CA LEU A 200 19.38 -7.11 1.33
C LEU A 200 20.55 -6.88 0.37
N ALA A 201 21.53 -6.05 0.73
CA ALA A 201 22.77 -5.92 -0.04
C ALA A 201 23.54 -7.25 -0.14
N VAL A 202 23.56 -8.05 0.94
CA VAL A 202 24.13 -9.41 0.90
C VAL A 202 23.28 -10.32 0.00
N CYS A 203 21.96 -10.35 0.17
CA CYS A 203 21.05 -11.17 -0.63
C CYS A 203 21.17 -10.89 -2.14
N ALA A 204 21.41 -9.63 -2.49
CA ALA A 204 21.56 -9.20 -3.87
C ALA A 204 22.98 -9.37 -4.46
N GLY A 205 23.95 -9.86 -3.68
CA GLY A 205 25.34 -10.00 -4.14
C GLY A 205 26.07 -8.66 -4.34
N ALA A 206 25.70 -7.63 -3.58
CA ALA A 206 26.40 -6.35 -3.57
C ALA A 206 27.84 -6.50 -3.03
N PRO A 207 28.74 -5.53 -3.30
CA PRO A 207 30.08 -5.53 -2.71
C PRO A 207 30.01 -5.60 -1.18
N VAL A 208 30.83 -6.47 -0.58
CA VAL A 208 30.87 -6.71 0.88
C VAL A 208 31.04 -5.41 1.69
N GLY A 209 31.76 -4.42 1.14
CA GLY A 209 31.95 -3.11 1.76
C GLY A 209 30.65 -2.34 1.99
N GLU A 210 29.69 -2.40 1.05
CA GLU A 210 28.39 -1.71 1.19
C GLU A 210 27.58 -2.33 2.33
N ALA A 211 27.48 -3.65 2.37
CA ALA A 211 26.77 -4.37 3.43
C ALA A 211 27.41 -4.12 4.81
N ALA A 212 28.74 -4.18 4.89
CA ALA A 212 29.47 -3.97 6.14
C ALA A 212 29.27 -2.54 6.69
N GLU A 213 29.27 -1.52 5.83
CA GLU A 213 29.03 -0.14 6.25
C GLU A 213 27.63 0.05 6.84
N LEU A 214 26.61 -0.46 6.15
CA LEU A 214 25.21 -0.36 6.57
C LEU A 214 24.97 -1.08 7.90
N LEU A 215 25.47 -2.31 8.03
CA LEU A 215 25.35 -3.11 9.27
C LEU A 215 26.12 -2.47 10.43
N GLY A 216 27.31 -1.91 10.18
CA GLY A 216 28.10 -1.20 11.20
C GLY A 216 27.42 0.10 11.68
N ARG A 217 26.65 0.77 10.83
CA ARG A 217 25.81 1.91 11.24
C ARG A 217 24.59 1.45 12.03
N ALA A 218 23.92 0.39 11.59
CA ALA A 218 22.78 -0.20 12.30
C ALA A 218 23.16 -0.61 13.74
N TRP A 219 24.31 -1.26 13.91
CA TRP A 219 24.83 -1.65 15.21
C TRP A 219 25.02 -0.46 16.15
N ARG A 220 25.60 0.65 15.67
CA ARG A 220 25.79 1.87 16.48
C ARG A 220 24.47 2.45 16.97
N VAL A 221 23.43 2.45 16.12
CA VAL A 221 22.09 2.95 16.50
C VAL A 221 21.38 2.00 17.47
N ALA A 222 21.76 0.72 17.52
CA ALA A 222 21.15 -0.24 18.45
C ALA A 222 21.80 -0.23 19.84
N VAL A 223 23.06 0.18 19.93
CA VAL A 223 23.86 0.17 21.18
C VAL A 223 23.78 1.50 21.94
N PHE A 224 23.56 2.61 21.23
CA PHE A 224 23.43 3.96 21.79
C PHE A 224 21.99 4.45 21.68
#